data_AF-A0A841BWV5-F1
#
_entry.id   AF-A0A841BWV5-F1
#
_cell.length_a   1.000
_cell.length_b   1.000
_cell.length_c   1.000
_cell.angle_alpha   90.00
_cell.angle_beta   90.00
_cell.angle_gamma   90.00
#
_symmetry.space_group_name_H-M   'P 1'
#
loop_
_entity.id
_entity.type
_entity.pdbx_description
1 polymer ?
#
loop_
_entity_poly.entity_id
_entity_poly.type
_entity_poly.pdbx_seq_one_letter_code
_entity_poly.pdbx_strand_id
1 'polypeptide(L)'
;MSVERTTQLWPEVVERVHRDGPAAPAIGVNGPDGTPANPFDLLWTRKAIAGSPLAEHVAAAGTRPEYGTSLYDPVAAWRVLQQYPGAFGTEFEQRNRACAEMTEHACALLGDISAARSGLGDSRRIWQAPVEIGDDSAGAILASARSGANGGRTTKSHPGLCTSPAWAEVMEEFGLAGIASLPTVGLGAWLMSLLTNDFPGGDDWRQDYVIFLAYAFYFEYNLDSASFGQQRAERVLQDLNHMWDVPGLPVDLVVRRLHMLTSMAFFDTKRKDEAAVRDNPTDGLTAWVHRDRDWWRDFKALDSGGWAHYLSFHPGVAGRDDMMLCGLTNDWVDLGPDLRNGECNQSVLAMTRGSVTTSALLECYERSVWMLNSQLTPDGRVRPERFTGCMTTIGTCMWEMSNHRHDIWRYYVIGIDSCAEATERDLYRSGLLADCYAEDFTPRLPVGTESLAVSRRPLPYEVLVGGEWHRGEVALSVPLCDAVEAGVLAMSVVLYSYVVPKLLRDGEITVPAFLSYVDSEYCGNFAEVMRSAYASGFDDPYCQAVASLVLEQWWSGMYFAIGLGSLIEAQPGAIAGDRAYDTAAEPAHPTPSYR
;
A
#
# COMPACT_ATOMS: atom_id res chain seq x y z
N MET A 1 -2.64 -3.21 34.07
CA MET A 1 -3.52 -2.02 34.06
C MET A 1 -4.73 -2.39 33.22
N SER A 2 -5.93 -2.15 33.74
CA SER A 2 -7.18 -2.83 33.36
C SER A 2 -7.77 -2.39 32.02
N VAL A 3 -8.52 -3.33 31.42
CA VAL A 3 -9.47 -3.29 30.28
C VAL A 3 -10.45 -2.08 30.27
N GLU A 4 -10.38 -1.19 31.26
CA GLU A 4 -11.25 0.00 31.37
C GLU A 4 -10.84 1.17 30.47
N ARG A 5 -9.61 1.20 29.91
CA ARG A 5 -9.22 2.25 28.94
C ARG A 5 -9.76 1.98 27.53
N THR A 6 -9.97 0.72 27.14
CA THR A 6 -10.24 0.31 25.75
C THR A 6 -11.71 0.44 25.35
N THR A 7 -12.63 0.67 26.29
CA THR A 7 -14.09 0.70 26.03
C THR A 7 -14.69 2.10 25.93
N GLN A 8 -13.97 3.17 26.31
CA GLN A 8 -14.38 4.54 25.99
C GLN A 8 -13.64 5.02 24.75
N LEU A 9 -14.20 4.70 23.57
CA LEU A 9 -13.83 5.39 22.35
C LEU A 9 -14.21 6.86 22.50
N TRP A 10 -13.20 7.73 22.49
CA TRP A 10 -13.37 9.15 22.73
C TRP A 10 -14.06 9.78 21.51
N PRO A 11 -15.15 10.56 21.66
CA PRO A 11 -15.78 11.27 20.54
C PRO A 11 -14.78 12.06 19.68
N GLU A 12 -13.73 12.58 20.32
CA GLU A 12 -12.60 13.32 19.72
C GLU A 12 -11.73 12.47 18.76
N VAL A 13 -11.61 11.16 19.00
CA VAL A 13 -10.92 10.23 18.08
C VAL A 13 -11.75 10.09 16.80
N VAL A 14 -13.08 10.18 16.88
CA VAL A 14 -14.00 9.92 15.76
C VAL A 14 -14.33 11.20 14.96
N GLU A 15 -14.03 12.40 15.46
CA GLU A 15 -14.60 13.65 14.91
C GLU A 15 -13.84 14.24 13.71
N ARG A 16 -12.56 13.91 13.49
CA ARG A 16 -11.69 14.71 12.61
C ARG A 16 -11.95 14.57 11.10
N VAL A 17 -12.52 13.47 10.62
CA VAL A 17 -12.69 13.23 9.17
C VAL A 17 -13.78 14.12 8.54
N HIS A 18 -14.60 14.83 9.33
CA HIS A 18 -15.78 15.54 8.81
C HIS A 18 -15.83 17.03 9.12
N ARG A 19 -14.79 17.64 9.68
CA ARG A 19 -14.84 19.10 9.94
C ARG A 19 -14.79 19.92 8.66
N ASP A 20 -14.24 19.34 7.61
CA ASP A 20 -14.37 19.83 6.25
C ASP A 20 -15.32 18.88 5.51
N GLY A 21 -16.44 19.40 5.02
CA GLY A 21 -17.29 18.68 4.06
C GLY A 21 -16.50 18.31 2.80
N PRO A 22 -17.11 17.67 1.79
CA PRO A 22 -16.40 17.23 0.60
C PRO A 22 -15.89 18.44 -0.18
N ALA A 23 -14.69 18.93 0.15
CA ALA A 23 -13.85 19.55 -0.83
C ALA A 23 -13.39 18.39 -1.70
N ALA A 24 -14.19 18.07 -2.72
CA ALA A 24 -13.78 17.15 -3.75
C ALA A 24 -12.41 17.63 -4.26
N PRO A 25 -11.44 16.72 -4.28
CA PRO A 25 -10.97 16.35 -5.59
C PRO A 25 -11.40 14.90 -5.79
N ALA A 26 -12.58 14.71 -6.41
CA ALA A 26 -12.67 13.68 -7.42
C ALA A 26 -11.40 13.84 -8.24
N ILE A 27 -10.53 12.82 -8.35
CA ILE A 27 -9.23 12.86 -9.06
C ILE A 27 -9.32 13.97 -10.08
N GLY A 28 -8.79 15.14 -9.69
CA GLY A 28 -9.19 16.41 -10.23
C GLY A 28 -8.54 16.54 -11.58
N VAL A 29 -9.03 15.80 -12.56
CA VAL A 29 -8.62 15.91 -13.95
C VAL A 29 -9.26 17.17 -14.53
N ASN A 30 -9.34 18.24 -13.74
CA ASN A 30 -9.73 19.57 -14.13
C ASN A 30 -8.67 20.52 -13.55
N GLY A 31 -8.07 21.35 -14.40
CA GLY A 31 -7.17 22.42 -13.99
C GLY A 31 -7.88 23.45 -13.10
N PRO A 32 -7.14 24.44 -12.59
CA PRO A 32 -7.66 25.49 -11.69
C PRO A 32 -8.91 26.22 -12.22
N ASP A 33 -9.10 26.19 -13.55
CA ASP A 33 -10.14 26.91 -14.28
C ASP A 33 -11.38 26.04 -14.56
N GLY A 34 -11.43 24.80 -14.07
CA GLY A 34 -12.49 23.83 -14.38
C GLY A 34 -12.37 23.23 -15.79
N THR A 35 -11.31 23.53 -16.52
CA THR A 35 -10.97 22.89 -17.80
C THR A 35 -10.45 21.49 -17.55
N PRO A 36 -10.86 20.47 -18.31
CA PRO A 36 -10.35 19.11 -18.11
C PRO A 36 -8.83 19.08 -18.24
N ALA A 37 -8.16 18.66 -17.17
CA ALA A 37 -6.72 18.41 -17.14
C ALA A 37 -6.40 17.41 -18.24
N ASN A 38 -5.34 17.73 -18.95
CA ASN A 38 -4.76 16.82 -19.91
C ASN A 38 -4.18 15.63 -19.13
N PRO A 39 -4.31 14.36 -19.55
CA PRO A 39 -3.56 13.26 -18.93
C PRO A 39 -2.05 13.55 -18.87
N PHE A 40 -1.55 14.40 -19.78
CA PHE A 40 -0.18 14.94 -19.75
C PHE A 40 0.10 15.93 -18.60
N ASP A 41 -0.91 16.56 -17.99
CA ASP A 41 -0.74 17.38 -16.79
C ASP A 41 -0.55 16.52 -15.53
N LEU A 42 -0.89 15.23 -15.62
CA LEU A 42 -0.77 14.24 -14.57
C LEU A 42 0.52 13.42 -14.70
N LEU A 43 1.14 13.34 -15.88
CA LEU A 43 2.40 12.61 -16.07
C LEU A 43 3.52 13.60 -16.31
N TRP A 44 4.41 13.78 -15.33
CA TRP A 44 5.55 14.66 -15.43
C TRP A 44 6.84 13.92 -15.05
N THR A 45 7.96 14.40 -15.56
CA THR A 45 9.29 13.86 -15.23
C THR A 45 9.96 14.74 -14.19
N ARG A 46 10.88 14.18 -13.39
CA ARG A 46 11.67 15.00 -12.45
C ARG A 46 12.55 15.97 -13.21
N LYS A 47 12.86 17.10 -12.57
CA LYS A 47 13.86 18.07 -13.07
C LYS A 47 15.19 17.43 -13.40
N ALA A 48 15.59 16.41 -12.62
CA ALA A 48 16.85 15.69 -12.78
C ALA A 48 17.04 15.04 -14.16
N ILE A 49 15.95 14.64 -14.83
CA ILE A 49 16.01 13.91 -16.10
C ILE A 49 15.63 14.78 -17.32
N ALA A 50 15.63 16.10 -17.15
CA ALA A 50 15.31 17.03 -18.24
C ALA A 50 16.24 16.81 -19.45
N GLY A 51 15.65 16.74 -20.65
CA GLY A 51 16.39 16.44 -21.89
C GLY A 51 16.71 14.96 -22.11
N SER A 52 16.23 14.06 -21.25
CA SER A 52 16.29 12.62 -21.49
C SER A 52 15.28 12.17 -22.57
N PRO A 53 15.45 10.97 -23.17
CA PRO A 53 14.49 10.43 -24.13
C PRO A 53 13.06 10.37 -23.61
N LEU A 54 12.87 10.00 -22.34
CA LEU A 54 11.56 10.00 -21.70
C LEU A 54 11.00 11.42 -21.58
N ALA A 55 11.77 12.36 -21.03
CA ALA A 55 11.32 13.74 -20.85
C ALA A 55 10.92 14.41 -22.17
N GLU A 56 11.68 14.18 -23.24
CA GLU A 56 11.35 14.65 -24.59
C GLU A 56 10.07 14.00 -25.14
N HIS A 57 9.90 12.69 -24.93
CA HIS A 57 8.68 11.96 -25.35
C HIS A 57 7.43 12.49 -24.62
N VAL A 58 7.50 12.65 -23.30
CA VAL A 58 6.41 13.23 -22.48
C VAL A 58 6.02 14.61 -22.99
N ALA A 59 7.01 15.49 -23.18
CA ALA A 59 6.78 16.85 -23.64
C ALA A 59 6.16 16.88 -25.05
N ALA A 60 6.59 15.98 -25.94
CA ALA A 60 6.05 15.87 -27.29
C ALA A 60 4.61 15.33 -27.31
N ALA A 61 4.32 14.29 -26.51
CA ALA A 61 2.99 13.71 -26.38
C ALA A 61 1.98 14.77 -25.89
N GLY A 62 2.37 15.62 -24.94
CA GLY A 62 1.58 16.77 -24.46
C GLY A 62 1.01 17.71 -25.54
N THR A 63 1.56 17.71 -26.75
CA THR A 63 1.25 18.68 -27.81
C THR A 63 0.53 18.09 -29.03
N ARG A 64 0.29 16.78 -29.10
CA ARG A 64 -0.28 16.12 -30.29
C ARG A 64 -1.80 15.85 -30.16
N PRO A 65 -2.63 16.28 -31.12
CA PRO A 65 -4.07 16.09 -31.05
C PRO A 65 -4.58 14.74 -31.60
N GLU A 66 -3.74 13.96 -32.28
CA GLU A 66 -4.16 12.71 -32.94
C GLU A 66 -3.11 11.60 -32.75
N TYR A 67 -3.49 10.54 -32.04
CA TYR A 67 -2.71 9.32 -31.89
C TYR A 67 -3.19 8.25 -32.87
N GLY A 68 -2.27 7.43 -33.40
CA GLY A 68 -2.64 6.21 -34.11
C GLY A 68 -3.38 5.23 -33.18
N THR A 69 -4.06 4.23 -33.74
CA THR A 69 -4.71 3.18 -32.94
C THR A 69 -3.67 2.40 -32.13
N SER A 70 -3.49 2.78 -30.86
CA SER A 70 -2.78 1.98 -29.86
C SER A 70 -3.73 0.91 -29.32
N LEU A 71 -3.35 -0.36 -29.43
CA LEU A 71 -4.12 -1.48 -28.91
C LEU A 71 -3.64 -1.76 -27.48
N TYR A 72 -4.22 -1.04 -26.53
CA TYR A 72 -4.21 -1.45 -25.13
C TYR A 72 -4.95 -2.81 -25.03
N ASP A 73 -4.19 -3.91 -24.91
CA ASP A 73 -4.75 -5.27 -24.84
C ASP A 73 -3.99 -6.14 -23.80
N PRO A 74 -4.38 -6.04 -22.51
CA PRO A 74 -3.82 -6.84 -21.42
C PRO A 74 -3.88 -8.35 -21.64
N VAL A 75 -4.96 -8.83 -22.29
CA VAL A 75 -5.17 -10.26 -22.54
C VAL A 75 -4.24 -10.75 -23.65
N ALA A 76 -3.99 -9.95 -24.68
CA ALA A 76 -2.97 -10.27 -25.68
C ALA A 76 -1.56 -10.27 -25.08
N ALA A 77 -1.22 -9.29 -24.24
CA ALA A 77 0.05 -9.25 -23.50
C ALA A 77 0.27 -10.53 -22.67
N TRP A 78 -0.75 -10.93 -21.91
CA TRP A 78 -0.71 -12.17 -21.14
C TRP A 78 -0.50 -13.41 -22.02
N ARG A 79 -1.23 -13.52 -23.14
CA ARG A 79 -1.07 -14.63 -24.10
C ARG A 79 0.33 -14.69 -24.71
N VAL A 80 0.96 -13.54 -24.95
CA VAL A 80 2.36 -13.49 -25.44
C VAL A 80 3.29 -14.14 -24.42
N LEU A 81 3.16 -13.80 -23.13
CA LEU A 81 3.99 -14.40 -22.08
C LEU A 81 3.71 -15.91 -21.89
N GLN A 82 2.46 -16.34 -22.03
CA GLN A 82 2.09 -17.77 -21.95
C GLN A 82 2.67 -18.59 -23.12
N GLN A 83 2.54 -18.09 -24.34
CA GLN A 83 2.90 -18.85 -25.55
C GLN A 83 4.39 -18.71 -25.92
N TYR A 84 4.98 -17.54 -25.66
CA TYR A 84 6.32 -17.18 -26.09
C TYR A 84 7.13 -16.50 -24.97
N PRO A 85 7.35 -17.15 -23.81
CA PRO A 85 8.07 -16.54 -22.69
C PRO A 85 9.51 -16.11 -23.06
N GLY A 86 10.13 -16.74 -24.07
CA GLY A 86 11.47 -16.39 -24.56
C GLY A 86 11.51 -15.30 -25.64
N ALA A 87 10.38 -14.68 -26.01
CA ALA A 87 10.30 -13.73 -27.14
C ALA A 87 11.23 -12.51 -27.02
N PHE A 88 11.67 -12.18 -25.80
CA PHE A 88 12.49 -11.00 -25.49
C PHE A 88 13.93 -11.35 -25.07
N GLY A 89 14.33 -12.63 -25.14
CA GLY A 89 15.65 -13.10 -24.73
C GLY A 89 15.57 -14.20 -23.67
N THR A 90 16.59 -15.08 -23.65
CA THR A 90 16.65 -16.22 -22.73
C THR A 90 16.79 -15.80 -21.27
N GLU A 91 17.40 -14.64 -20.98
CA GLU A 91 17.50 -14.13 -19.61
C GLU A 91 16.16 -13.79 -18.96
N PHE A 92 15.11 -13.50 -19.76
CA PHE A 92 13.79 -13.12 -19.26
C PHE A 92 12.81 -14.29 -19.18
N GLU A 93 13.09 -15.42 -19.84
CA GLU A 93 12.12 -16.50 -20.05
C GLU A 93 11.51 -17.01 -18.74
N GLN A 94 12.33 -17.28 -17.72
CA GLN A 94 11.85 -17.80 -16.44
C GLN A 94 10.90 -16.81 -15.76
N ARG A 95 11.25 -15.52 -15.75
CA ARG A 95 10.43 -14.48 -15.15
C ARG A 95 9.14 -14.32 -15.96
N ASN A 96 9.22 -14.20 -17.28
CA ASN A 96 8.07 -14.12 -18.18
C ASN A 96 7.06 -15.26 -17.97
N ARG A 97 7.55 -16.49 -17.85
CA ARG A 97 6.71 -17.66 -17.54
C ARG A 97 6.05 -17.52 -16.17
N ALA A 98 6.83 -17.19 -15.15
CA ALA A 98 6.31 -17.01 -13.79
C ALA A 98 5.32 -15.83 -13.70
N CYS A 99 5.48 -14.78 -14.51
CA CYS A 99 4.50 -13.70 -14.64
C CYS A 99 3.15 -14.23 -15.12
N ALA A 100 3.17 -14.95 -16.24
CA ALA A 100 1.98 -15.53 -16.83
C ALA A 100 1.27 -16.54 -15.90
N GLU A 101 2.03 -17.35 -15.16
CA GLU A 101 1.50 -18.30 -14.17
C GLU A 101 0.81 -17.60 -13.01
N MET A 102 1.42 -16.56 -12.42
CA MET A 102 0.81 -15.80 -11.33
C MET A 102 -0.49 -15.12 -11.78
N THR A 103 -0.50 -14.54 -12.99
CA THR A 103 -1.71 -13.98 -13.60
C THR A 103 -2.79 -15.02 -13.82
N GLU A 104 -2.43 -16.23 -14.25
CA GLU A 104 -3.37 -17.34 -14.40
C GLU A 104 -4.02 -17.74 -13.08
N HIS A 105 -3.21 -17.96 -12.04
CA HIS A 105 -3.70 -18.34 -10.70
C HIS A 105 -4.63 -17.27 -10.11
N ALA A 106 -4.23 -16.00 -10.19
CA ALA A 106 -5.00 -14.89 -9.65
C ALA A 106 -6.33 -14.67 -10.39
N CYS A 107 -6.34 -14.70 -11.72
CA CYS A 107 -7.55 -14.62 -12.52
C CYS A 107 -8.50 -15.79 -12.23
N ALA A 108 -7.98 -17.00 -12.02
CA ALA A 108 -8.79 -18.17 -11.68
C ALA A 108 -9.45 -18.03 -10.31
N LEU A 109 -8.71 -17.60 -9.29
CA LEU A 109 -9.26 -17.34 -7.95
C LEU A 109 -10.29 -16.21 -7.95
N LEU A 110 -10.02 -15.11 -8.68
CA LEU A 110 -10.97 -14.02 -8.84
C LEU A 110 -12.26 -14.48 -9.52
N GLY A 111 -12.16 -15.31 -10.56
CA GLY A 111 -13.33 -15.91 -11.21
C GLY A 111 -14.16 -16.77 -10.25
N ASP A 112 -13.52 -17.53 -9.35
CA ASP A 112 -14.21 -18.30 -8.32
C ASP A 112 -14.92 -17.39 -7.30
N ILE A 113 -14.28 -16.28 -6.90
CA ILE A 113 -14.86 -15.26 -6.02
C ILE A 113 -16.10 -14.61 -6.67
N SER A 114 -15.99 -14.17 -7.92
CA SER A 114 -17.10 -13.59 -8.68
C SER A 114 -18.28 -14.56 -8.80
N ALA A 115 -18.00 -15.84 -9.04
CA ALA A 115 -19.02 -16.89 -9.12
C ALA A 115 -19.73 -17.10 -7.77
N ALA A 116 -18.97 -17.16 -6.67
CA ALA A 116 -19.51 -17.28 -5.33
C ALA A 116 -20.40 -16.09 -4.95
N ARG A 117 -19.94 -14.85 -5.21
CA ARG A 117 -20.73 -13.61 -5.04
C ARG A 117 -22.02 -13.59 -5.84
N SER A 118 -22.02 -14.22 -7.02
CA SER A 118 -23.20 -14.36 -7.89
C SER A 118 -24.16 -15.47 -7.45
N GLY A 119 -23.91 -16.12 -6.31
CA GLY A 119 -24.75 -17.20 -5.78
C GLY A 119 -24.58 -18.55 -6.50
N LEU A 120 -23.52 -18.72 -7.30
CA LEU A 120 -23.20 -20.00 -7.97
C LEU A 120 -22.55 -21.03 -7.02
N GLY A 121 -22.34 -20.65 -5.75
CA GLY A 121 -21.79 -21.48 -4.69
C GLY A 121 -20.26 -21.42 -4.60
N ASP A 122 -19.74 -21.92 -3.48
CA ASP A 122 -18.30 -21.98 -3.22
C ASP A 122 -17.57 -22.88 -4.23
N SER A 123 -16.30 -22.56 -4.45
CA SER A 123 -15.41 -23.38 -5.28
C SER A 123 -14.61 -24.36 -4.43
N ARG A 124 -13.87 -25.26 -5.09
CA ARG A 124 -12.90 -26.13 -4.40
C ARG A 124 -11.64 -25.41 -3.95
N ARG A 125 -11.36 -24.19 -4.46
CA ARG A 125 -10.14 -23.42 -4.21
C ARG A 125 -10.34 -22.32 -3.17
N ILE A 126 -11.53 -21.75 -3.16
CA ILE A 126 -11.93 -20.62 -2.31
C ILE A 126 -13.40 -20.71 -1.95
N TRP A 127 -13.71 -20.38 -0.69
CA TRP A 127 -15.07 -20.34 -0.16
C TRP A 127 -15.22 -19.18 0.82
N GLN A 128 -16.46 -18.79 1.09
CA GLN A 128 -16.77 -17.82 2.14
C GLN A 128 -16.97 -18.52 3.48
N ALA A 129 -16.40 -17.97 4.54
CA ALA A 129 -16.62 -18.44 5.90
C ALA A 129 -16.99 -17.29 6.84
N PRO A 130 -17.91 -17.52 7.80
CA PRO A 130 -18.09 -16.61 8.91
C PRO A 130 -16.78 -16.45 9.67
N VAL A 131 -16.49 -15.22 10.03
CA VAL A 131 -15.30 -14.87 10.80
C VAL A 131 -15.43 -15.42 12.22
N GLU A 132 -14.37 -16.09 12.70
CA GLU A 132 -14.28 -16.54 14.08
C GLU A 132 -13.84 -15.39 14.99
N ILE A 133 -14.69 -15.01 15.93
CA ILE A 133 -14.46 -13.90 16.87
C ILE A 133 -14.26 -14.44 18.28
N GLY A 134 -13.22 -13.98 18.97
CA GLY A 134 -12.93 -14.32 20.36
C GLY A 134 -13.61 -13.39 21.37
N ASP A 135 -13.67 -13.81 22.63
CA ASP A 135 -13.99 -12.92 23.76
C ASP A 135 -12.69 -12.27 24.28
N ASP A 136 -12.09 -11.43 23.42
CA ASP A 136 -10.77 -10.82 23.61
C ASP A 136 -10.74 -9.38 23.07
N SER A 137 -9.55 -8.76 23.04
CA SER A 137 -9.37 -7.36 22.60
C SER A 137 -9.89 -7.13 21.17
N ALA A 138 -9.67 -8.08 20.26
CA ALA A 138 -10.19 -8.00 18.89
C ALA A 138 -11.72 -8.09 18.86
N GLY A 139 -12.28 -9.04 19.61
CA GLY A 139 -13.73 -9.18 19.77
C GLY A 139 -14.40 -7.95 20.37
N ALA A 140 -13.76 -7.29 21.35
CA ALA A 140 -14.26 -6.08 21.97
C ALA A 140 -14.31 -4.88 21.01
N ILE A 141 -13.30 -4.71 20.15
CA ILE A 141 -13.28 -3.66 19.13
C ILE A 141 -14.37 -3.94 18.07
N LEU A 142 -14.50 -5.19 17.62
CA LEU A 142 -15.58 -5.59 16.69
C LEU A 142 -16.97 -5.40 17.29
N ALA A 143 -17.17 -5.75 18.56
CA ALA A 143 -18.43 -5.50 19.26
C ALA A 143 -18.74 -4.00 19.32
N SER A 144 -17.72 -3.17 19.54
CA SER A 144 -17.84 -1.70 19.53
C SER A 144 -18.19 -1.18 18.13
N ALA A 145 -17.53 -1.67 17.08
CA ALA A 145 -17.85 -1.36 15.68
C ALA A 145 -19.33 -1.65 15.38
N ARG A 146 -19.81 -2.84 15.77
CA ARG A 146 -21.21 -3.27 15.58
C ARG A 146 -22.21 -2.46 16.40
N SER A 147 -21.81 -1.92 17.54
CA SER A 147 -22.63 -0.99 18.32
C SER A 147 -22.69 0.42 17.72
N GLY A 148 -21.98 0.66 16.62
CA GLY A 148 -21.97 1.93 15.92
C GLY A 148 -20.99 2.94 16.51
N ALA A 149 -19.88 2.49 17.12
CA ALA A 149 -18.94 3.38 17.79
C ALA A 149 -18.21 4.36 16.83
N ASN A 150 -18.05 4.01 15.55
CA ASN A 150 -17.62 4.95 14.49
C ASN A 150 -18.82 5.63 13.78
N GLY A 151 -20.05 5.47 14.29
CA GLY A 151 -21.25 6.17 13.81
C GLY A 151 -21.63 5.91 12.35
N GLY A 152 -21.36 4.72 11.80
CA GLY A 152 -21.56 4.41 10.38
C GLY A 152 -20.48 4.98 9.45
N ARG A 153 -19.53 5.76 9.99
CA ARG A 153 -18.53 6.45 9.20
C ARG A 153 -17.40 5.50 8.80
N THR A 154 -16.65 5.92 7.80
CA THR A 154 -15.39 5.30 7.39
C THR A 154 -14.30 6.33 7.61
N THR A 155 -13.13 5.93 8.09
CA THR A 155 -11.93 6.79 8.04
C THR A 155 -11.35 6.90 6.64
N LYS A 156 -11.85 6.10 5.68
CA LYS A 156 -11.54 6.28 4.26
C LYS A 156 -12.04 7.63 3.78
N SER A 157 -11.11 8.55 3.60
CA SER A 157 -11.35 9.90 3.12
C SER A 157 -10.79 10.08 1.70
N HIS A 158 -11.37 11.01 0.94
CA HIS A 158 -10.75 11.48 -0.28
C HIS A 158 -9.64 12.47 0.10
N PRO A 159 -8.38 12.20 -0.27
CA PRO A 159 -7.27 13.05 0.15
C PRO A 159 -7.41 14.44 -0.50
N GLY A 160 -7.38 15.49 0.31
CA GLY A 160 -7.23 16.87 -0.17
C GLY A 160 -5.78 17.16 -0.52
N LEU A 161 -5.55 18.14 -1.41
CA LEU A 161 -4.20 18.63 -1.73
C LEU A 161 -3.52 19.14 -0.46
N CYS A 162 -2.28 18.74 -0.18
CA CYS A 162 -1.55 19.30 0.94
C CYS A 162 -1.17 20.76 0.60
N THR A 163 -1.69 21.71 1.39
CA THR A 163 -1.43 23.15 1.23
C THR A 163 -0.27 23.65 2.09
N SER A 164 0.43 22.75 2.78
CA SER A 164 1.60 23.11 3.59
C SER A 164 2.71 23.71 2.72
N PRO A 165 3.28 24.87 3.10
CA PRO A 165 4.43 25.44 2.42
C PRO A 165 5.61 24.46 2.30
N ALA A 166 5.85 23.63 3.33
CA ALA A 166 6.93 22.66 3.32
C ALA A 166 6.77 21.62 2.19
N TRP A 167 5.55 21.16 1.93
CA TRP A 167 5.28 20.24 0.83
C TRP A 167 5.35 20.95 -0.53
N ALA A 168 4.82 22.17 -0.63
CA ALA A 168 4.92 22.97 -1.84
C ALA A 168 6.38 23.23 -2.25
N GLU A 169 7.26 23.50 -1.29
CA GLU A 169 8.71 23.64 -1.51
C GLU A 169 9.33 22.35 -2.05
N VAL A 170 8.98 21.18 -1.49
CA VAL A 170 9.44 19.87 -1.99
C VAL A 170 8.99 19.64 -3.44
N MET A 171 7.73 19.96 -3.73
CA MET A 171 7.18 19.85 -5.08
C MET A 171 7.96 20.73 -6.06
N GLU A 172 8.20 21.99 -5.70
CA GLU A 172 8.99 22.91 -6.51
C GLU A 172 10.43 22.42 -6.65
N GLU A 173 11.12 22.07 -5.56
CA GLU A 173 12.52 21.68 -5.52
C GLU A 173 12.81 20.52 -6.48
N PHE A 174 12.03 19.44 -6.39
CA PHE A 174 12.25 18.22 -7.17
C PHE A 174 11.52 18.18 -8.51
N GLY A 175 10.70 19.22 -8.79
CA GLY A 175 9.91 19.29 -10.01
C GLY A 175 8.77 18.28 -10.04
N LEU A 176 8.15 18.04 -8.88
CA LEU A 176 6.93 17.27 -8.79
C LEU A 176 5.73 18.16 -9.12
N ALA A 177 4.69 17.59 -9.75
CA ALA A 177 3.52 18.34 -10.20
C ALA A 177 2.23 17.51 -10.06
N GLY A 178 1.11 18.01 -10.58
CA GLY A 178 -0.16 17.26 -10.65
C GLY A 178 -0.58 16.64 -9.32
N ILE A 179 -0.89 15.35 -9.31
CA ILE A 179 -1.38 14.67 -8.11
C ILE A 179 -0.29 14.31 -7.09
N ALA A 180 1.00 14.52 -7.38
CA ALA A 180 2.00 14.43 -6.30
C ALA A 180 1.85 15.54 -5.26
N SER A 181 1.01 16.55 -5.52
CA SER A 181 0.52 17.47 -4.49
C SER A 181 -0.23 16.77 -3.35
N LEU A 182 -0.63 15.51 -3.55
CA LEU A 182 -1.04 14.58 -2.50
C LEU A 182 0.20 13.83 -1.98
N PRO A 183 0.64 14.02 -0.72
CA PRO A 183 1.78 13.30 -0.17
C PRO A 183 1.65 11.78 -0.31
N THR A 184 0.44 11.25 -0.15
CA THR A 184 0.14 9.83 -0.40
C THR A 184 0.58 9.36 -1.79
N VAL A 185 0.32 10.14 -2.85
CA VAL A 185 0.75 9.77 -4.21
C VAL A 185 2.24 10.04 -4.40
N GLY A 186 2.75 11.15 -3.87
CA GLY A 186 4.18 11.46 -3.90
C GLY A 186 5.02 10.34 -3.29
N LEU A 187 4.66 9.85 -2.11
CA LEU A 187 5.37 8.74 -1.48
C LEU A 187 5.09 7.42 -2.20
N GLY A 188 3.83 7.10 -2.48
CA GLY A 188 3.42 5.81 -3.04
C GLY A 188 3.98 5.53 -4.44
N ALA A 189 4.05 6.55 -5.30
CA ALA A 189 4.58 6.38 -6.66
C ALA A 189 6.07 6.74 -6.75
N TRP A 190 6.46 7.92 -6.25
CA TRP A 190 7.83 8.43 -6.45
C TRP A 190 8.81 7.87 -5.45
N LEU A 191 8.57 8.06 -4.14
CA LEU A 191 9.50 7.57 -3.12
C LEU A 191 9.69 6.07 -3.24
N MET A 192 8.59 5.29 -3.25
CA MET A 192 8.66 3.83 -3.31
C MET A 192 9.47 3.35 -4.52
N SER A 193 9.18 3.86 -5.71
CA SER A 193 9.88 3.46 -6.93
C SER A 193 11.32 3.94 -6.96
N LEU A 194 11.68 5.09 -6.38
CA LEU A 194 13.07 5.56 -6.34
C LEU A 194 13.90 4.76 -5.33
N LEU A 195 13.29 4.32 -4.22
CA LEU A 195 13.92 3.43 -3.24
C LEU A 195 14.34 2.08 -3.83
N THR A 196 13.62 1.55 -4.83
CA THR A 196 13.97 0.24 -5.42
C THR A 196 15.31 0.25 -6.15
N ASN A 197 15.79 1.44 -6.53
CA ASN A 197 17.09 1.69 -7.17
C ASN A 197 17.38 0.73 -8.34
N ASP A 198 16.36 0.46 -9.16
CA ASP A 198 16.46 -0.49 -10.29
C ASP A 198 17.49 -0.04 -11.32
N PHE A 199 17.66 1.28 -11.46
CA PHE A 199 18.69 1.92 -12.26
C PHE A 199 19.53 2.85 -11.37
N PRO A 200 20.69 2.37 -10.89
CA PRO A 200 21.55 3.14 -9.99
C PRO A 200 21.99 4.48 -10.56
N GLY A 201 22.02 5.50 -9.70
CA GLY A 201 22.56 6.83 -10.02
C GLY A 201 21.58 7.99 -9.86
N GLY A 202 20.37 7.78 -9.35
CA GLY A 202 19.40 8.82 -8.98
C GLY A 202 18.76 9.60 -10.14
N ASP A 203 19.50 9.80 -11.23
CA ASP A 203 19.15 10.65 -12.38
C ASP A 203 19.00 9.84 -13.68
N ASP A 204 18.92 8.52 -13.60
CA ASP A 204 18.66 7.67 -14.76
C ASP A 204 17.17 7.75 -15.14
N TRP A 205 16.89 8.23 -16.35
CA TRP A 205 15.52 8.37 -16.85
C TRP A 205 14.74 7.05 -16.91
N ARG A 206 15.44 5.91 -16.95
CA ARG A 206 14.81 4.58 -16.93
C ARG A 206 14.11 4.32 -15.60
N GLN A 207 14.59 4.90 -14.50
CA GLN A 207 13.89 4.85 -13.21
C GLN A 207 12.57 5.63 -13.29
N ASP A 208 12.56 6.82 -13.89
CA ASP A 208 11.33 7.60 -14.12
C ASP A 208 10.35 6.86 -15.04
N TYR A 209 10.84 6.05 -15.99
CA TYR A 209 9.97 5.18 -16.79
C TYR A 209 9.28 4.12 -15.93
N VAL A 210 9.99 3.52 -14.97
CA VAL A 210 9.40 2.56 -14.02
C VAL A 210 8.37 3.26 -13.11
N ILE A 211 8.67 4.47 -12.65
CA ILE A 211 7.72 5.32 -11.90
C ILE A 211 6.45 5.54 -12.73
N PHE A 212 6.58 5.80 -14.03
CA PHE A 212 5.43 6.00 -14.92
C PHE A 212 4.57 4.76 -15.06
N LEU A 213 5.16 3.56 -15.09
CA LEU A 213 4.41 2.30 -15.07
C LEU A 213 3.65 2.16 -13.74
N ALA A 214 4.31 2.37 -12.60
CA ALA A 214 3.71 2.28 -11.27
C ALA A 214 2.61 3.33 -11.04
N TYR A 215 2.78 4.53 -11.58
CA TYR A 215 1.80 5.60 -11.49
C TYR A 215 0.58 5.33 -12.36
N ALA A 216 0.79 4.89 -13.60
CA ALA A 216 -0.32 4.57 -14.50
C ALA A 216 -1.15 3.37 -13.99
N PHE A 217 -0.57 2.44 -13.22
CA PHE A 217 -1.35 1.48 -12.42
C PHE A 217 -2.43 2.16 -11.59
N TYR A 218 -2.03 3.18 -10.82
CA TYR A 218 -2.91 3.88 -9.90
C TYR A 218 -4.06 4.57 -10.65
N PHE A 219 -3.78 5.14 -11.83
CA PHE A 219 -4.85 5.69 -12.67
C PHE A 219 -5.79 4.61 -13.17
N GLU A 220 -5.23 3.56 -13.75
CA GLU A 220 -6.00 2.50 -14.36
C GLU A 220 -6.93 1.80 -13.37
N TYR A 221 -6.42 1.48 -12.19
CA TYR A 221 -7.18 0.89 -11.09
C TYR A 221 -8.40 1.73 -10.70
N ASN A 222 -8.31 3.06 -10.84
CA ASN A 222 -9.35 4.00 -10.42
C ASN A 222 -10.24 4.51 -11.58
N LEU A 223 -10.07 4.03 -12.81
CA LEU A 223 -10.80 4.56 -13.98
C LEU A 223 -12.31 4.45 -13.87
N ASP A 224 -12.84 3.35 -13.33
CA ASP A 224 -14.30 3.15 -13.19
C ASP A 224 -14.91 4.05 -12.10
N SER A 225 -14.07 4.59 -11.21
CA SER A 225 -14.49 5.55 -10.18
C SER A 225 -14.40 7.00 -10.64
N ALA A 226 -13.79 7.24 -11.82
CA ALA A 226 -13.53 8.58 -12.28
C ALA A 226 -14.79 9.24 -12.88
N SER A 227 -15.05 10.49 -12.51
CA SER A 227 -16.30 11.21 -12.77
C SER A 227 -16.53 11.67 -14.21
N PHE A 228 -15.72 11.19 -15.16
CA PHE A 228 -15.68 11.69 -16.53
C PHE A 228 -16.28 10.75 -17.59
N GLY A 229 -16.85 9.62 -17.18
CA GLY A 229 -17.57 8.68 -18.06
C GLY A 229 -16.65 7.79 -18.92
N GLN A 230 -17.20 6.67 -19.41
CA GLN A 230 -16.46 5.57 -20.04
C GLN A 230 -15.63 5.99 -21.27
N GLN A 231 -16.20 6.79 -22.18
CA GLN A 231 -15.49 7.25 -23.39
C GLN A 231 -14.28 8.14 -23.09
N ARG A 232 -14.22 8.78 -21.91
CA ARG A 232 -13.07 9.55 -21.49
C ARG A 232 -12.06 8.66 -20.76
N ALA A 233 -12.52 7.66 -19.99
CA ALA A 233 -11.64 6.63 -19.43
C ALA A 233 -10.84 5.86 -20.51
N GLU A 234 -11.50 5.46 -21.59
CA GLU A 234 -10.85 4.80 -22.73
C GLU A 234 -9.80 5.69 -23.41
N ARG A 235 -10.07 7.00 -23.52
CA ARG A 235 -9.08 7.97 -24.03
C ARG A 235 -7.90 8.16 -23.09
N VAL A 236 -8.14 8.28 -21.79
CA VAL A 236 -7.07 8.37 -20.78
C VAL A 236 -6.17 7.14 -20.82
N LEU A 237 -6.73 5.93 -20.99
CA LEU A 237 -5.94 4.71 -21.17
C LEU A 237 -5.11 4.73 -22.46
N GLN A 238 -5.67 5.22 -23.56
CA GLN A 238 -4.93 5.36 -24.80
C GLN A 238 -3.77 6.36 -24.65
N ASP A 239 -4.00 7.48 -23.97
CA ASP A 239 -2.98 8.49 -23.68
C ASP A 239 -1.88 7.92 -22.77
N LEU A 240 -2.24 7.23 -21.68
CA LEU A 240 -1.31 6.53 -20.79
C LEU A 240 -0.47 5.49 -21.54
N ASN A 241 -1.10 4.69 -22.40
CA ASN A 241 -0.39 3.68 -23.17
C ASN A 241 0.56 4.30 -24.21
N HIS A 242 0.15 5.41 -24.84
CA HIS A 242 1.02 6.15 -25.75
C HIS A 242 2.25 6.73 -25.03
N MET A 243 2.07 7.15 -23.78
CA MET A 243 3.17 7.63 -22.93
C MET A 243 4.19 6.54 -22.62
N TRP A 244 3.75 5.29 -22.54
CA TRP A 244 4.65 4.15 -22.37
C TRP A 244 5.39 3.75 -23.65
N ASP A 245 4.95 4.17 -24.84
CA ASP A 245 5.55 3.87 -26.15
C ASP A 245 6.73 4.80 -26.48
N VAL A 246 7.68 4.93 -25.55
CA VAL A 246 8.92 5.68 -25.79
C VAL A 246 9.72 5.01 -26.92
N PRO A 247 10.14 5.74 -27.97
CA PRO A 247 10.93 5.15 -29.05
C PRO A 247 12.27 4.61 -28.56
N GLY A 248 12.61 3.39 -28.98
CA GLY A 248 13.94 2.81 -28.70
C GLY A 248 14.14 2.36 -27.25
N LEU A 249 13.08 2.01 -26.53
CA LEU A 249 13.18 1.46 -25.18
C LEU A 249 14.16 0.26 -25.14
N PRO A 250 15.05 0.22 -24.12
CA PRO A 250 15.79 -0.98 -23.78
C PRO A 250 14.86 -2.19 -23.58
N VAL A 251 15.35 -3.39 -23.92
CA VAL A 251 14.54 -4.61 -23.88
C VAL A 251 13.97 -4.92 -22.49
N ASP A 252 14.70 -4.60 -21.43
CA ASP A 252 14.24 -4.79 -20.06
C ASP A 252 13.03 -3.90 -19.73
N LEU A 253 13.01 -2.64 -20.19
CA LEU A 253 11.86 -1.75 -20.02
C LEU A 253 10.65 -2.20 -20.86
N VAL A 254 10.88 -2.74 -22.06
CA VAL A 254 9.82 -3.36 -22.87
C VAL A 254 9.20 -4.54 -22.12
N VAL A 255 10.02 -5.39 -21.49
CA VAL A 255 9.55 -6.53 -20.70
C VAL A 255 8.82 -6.07 -19.43
N ARG A 256 9.30 -5.06 -18.70
CA ARG A 256 8.60 -4.50 -17.53
C ARG A 256 7.23 -3.94 -17.90
N ARG A 257 7.12 -3.21 -19.01
CA ARG A 257 5.83 -2.77 -19.54
C ARG A 257 4.92 -3.96 -19.87
N LEU A 258 5.47 -5.02 -20.48
CA LEU A 258 4.70 -6.22 -20.79
C LEU A 258 4.18 -6.95 -19.54
N HIS A 259 4.99 -7.02 -18.48
CA HIS A 259 4.57 -7.52 -17.17
C HIS A 259 3.45 -6.67 -16.57
N MET A 260 3.61 -5.35 -16.64
CA MET A 260 2.60 -4.39 -16.21
C MET A 260 1.27 -4.58 -16.95
N LEU A 261 1.30 -4.65 -18.28
CA LEU A 261 0.12 -4.93 -19.11
C LEU A 261 -0.49 -6.29 -18.81
N THR A 262 0.33 -7.31 -18.56
CA THR A 262 -0.17 -8.64 -18.20
C THR A 262 -0.93 -8.60 -16.88
N SER A 263 -0.45 -7.83 -15.89
CA SER A 263 -1.16 -7.67 -14.62
C SER A 263 -2.53 -7.00 -14.77
N MET A 264 -2.70 -6.15 -15.78
CA MET A 264 -3.98 -5.48 -16.04
C MET A 264 -5.09 -6.44 -16.49
N ALA A 265 -4.75 -7.63 -17.00
CA ALA A 265 -5.78 -8.64 -17.29
C ALA A 265 -6.55 -9.06 -16.02
N PHE A 266 -5.84 -9.12 -14.89
CA PHE A 266 -6.42 -9.35 -13.58
C PHE A 266 -7.12 -8.11 -13.04
N PHE A 267 -6.45 -6.95 -13.02
CA PHE A 267 -7.02 -5.74 -12.42
C PHE A 267 -8.26 -5.24 -13.15
N ASP A 268 -8.33 -5.37 -14.48
CA ASP A 268 -9.56 -5.07 -15.23
C ASP A 268 -10.75 -5.89 -14.77
N THR A 269 -10.51 -7.16 -14.46
CA THR A 269 -11.55 -8.06 -13.96
C THR A 269 -11.88 -7.73 -12.50
N LYS A 270 -10.87 -7.52 -11.65
CA LYS A 270 -11.03 -7.22 -10.21
C LYS A 270 -11.85 -5.95 -10.03
N ARG A 271 -11.45 -4.88 -10.74
CA ARG A 271 -12.10 -3.57 -10.72
C ARG A 271 -13.57 -3.63 -11.12
N LYS A 272 -13.90 -4.36 -12.20
CA LYS A 272 -15.29 -4.54 -12.65
C LYS A 272 -16.13 -5.36 -11.66
N ASP A 273 -15.54 -6.41 -11.08
CA ASP A 273 -16.20 -7.24 -10.07
C ASP A 273 -16.49 -6.43 -8.80
N GLU A 274 -15.50 -5.71 -8.26
CA GLU A 274 -15.67 -4.80 -7.13
C GLU A 274 -16.72 -3.71 -7.41
N ALA A 275 -16.70 -3.12 -8.61
CA ALA A 275 -17.69 -2.12 -9.00
C ALA A 275 -19.11 -2.69 -9.05
N ALA A 276 -19.27 -3.94 -9.50
CA ALA A 276 -20.56 -4.62 -9.59
C ALA A 276 -21.15 -4.97 -8.22
N VAL A 277 -20.31 -5.22 -7.21
CA VAL A 277 -20.75 -5.54 -5.85
C VAL A 277 -20.69 -4.36 -4.88
N ARG A 278 -20.30 -3.17 -5.35
CA ARG A 278 -20.07 -2.00 -4.49
C ARG A 278 -21.26 -1.68 -3.60
N ASP A 279 -22.48 -1.83 -4.12
CA ASP A 279 -23.76 -1.47 -3.50
C ASP A 279 -24.33 -2.62 -2.64
N ASN A 280 -23.65 -3.77 -2.59
CA ASN A 280 -24.06 -4.90 -1.78
C ASN A 280 -23.70 -4.66 -0.31
N PRO A 281 -24.67 -4.78 0.62
CA PRO A 281 -24.37 -4.68 2.04
C PRO A 281 -23.44 -5.82 2.48
N THR A 282 -22.43 -5.48 3.27
CA THR A 282 -21.65 -6.49 4.01
C THR A 282 -22.31 -6.82 5.35
N ASP A 283 -22.03 -8.01 5.87
CA ASP A 283 -22.26 -8.33 7.28
C ASP A 283 -21.10 -7.88 8.19
N GLY A 284 -19.99 -7.44 7.59
CA GLY A 284 -18.75 -7.07 8.26
C GLY A 284 -18.06 -8.25 8.94
N LEU A 285 -18.47 -9.50 8.66
CA LEU A 285 -18.11 -10.71 9.41
C LEU A 285 -17.94 -11.95 8.52
N THR A 286 -17.79 -11.79 7.21
CA THR A 286 -17.49 -12.87 6.29
C THR A 286 -16.13 -12.63 5.64
N ALA A 287 -15.31 -13.67 5.58
CA ALA A 287 -14.00 -13.64 4.96
C ALA A 287 -13.86 -14.71 3.88
N TRP A 288 -12.95 -14.48 2.93
CA TRP A 288 -12.55 -15.48 1.96
C TRP A 288 -11.51 -16.42 2.57
N VAL A 289 -11.75 -17.71 2.45
CA VAL A 289 -10.77 -18.73 2.87
C VAL A 289 -10.21 -19.41 1.65
N HIS A 290 -8.88 -19.42 1.56
CA HIS A 290 -8.13 -20.01 0.47
C HIS A 290 -7.66 -21.41 0.85
N ARG A 291 -7.78 -22.35 -0.09
CA ARG A 291 -7.34 -23.74 0.11
C ARG A 291 -5.83 -23.92 0.02
N ASP A 292 -5.20 -23.12 -0.85
CA ASP A 292 -3.81 -23.29 -1.26
C ASP A 292 -3.05 -21.97 -1.07
N ARG A 293 -2.02 -22.04 -0.23
CA ARG A 293 -1.14 -20.94 0.14
C ARG A 293 -0.39 -20.33 -1.04
N ASP A 294 0.05 -21.14 -2.00
CA ASP A 294 0.87 -20.67 -3.12
C ASP A 294 0.00 -20.01 -4.20
N TRP A 295 -1.23 -20.50 -4.39
CA TRP A 295 -2.24 -19.83 -5.22
C TRP A 295 -2.63 -18.48 -4.63
N TRP A 296 -2.85 -18.41 -3.32
CA TRP A 296 -3.08 -17.14 -2.63
C TRP A 296 -1.87 -16.21 -2.71
N ARG A 297 -0.65 -16.71 -2.52
CA ARG A 297 0.58 -15.90 -2.68
C ARG A 297 0.62 -15.26 -4.05
N ASP A 298 0.39 -16.04 -5.10
CA ASP A 298 0.42 -15.54 -6.47
C ASP A 298 -0.69 -14.52 -6.73
N PHE A 299 -1.88 -14.73 -6.17
CA PHE A 299 -2.93 -13.70 -6.17
C PHE A 299 -2.44 -12.43 -5.50
N LYS A 300 -1.92 -12.51 -4.27
CA LYS A 300 -1.56 -11.31 -3.51
C LYS A 300 -0.35 -10.60 -4.10
N ALA A 301 0.64 -11.34 -4.60
CA ALA A 301 1.75 -10.77 -5.37
C ALA A 301 1.25 -10.00 -6.60
N LEU A 302 0.20 -10.50 -7.27
CA LEU A 302 -0.43 -9.81 -8.38
C LEU A 302 -1.15 -8.53 -7.94
N ASP A 303 -1.96 -8.66 -6.90
CA ASP A 303 -2.79 -7.59 -6.32
C ASP A 303 -1.97 -6.45 -5.69
N SER A 304 -0.68 -6.68 -5.40
CA SER A 304 0.22 -5.69 -4.79
C SER A 304 0.77 -4.64 -5.78
N GLY A 305 0.46 -4.73 -7.08
CA GLY A 305 0.83 -3.70 -8.07
C GLY A 305 2.33 -3.58 -8.42
N GLY A 306 3.21 -4.39 -7.82
CA GLY A 306 4.67 -4.32 -7.97
C GLY A 306 5.26 -4.81 -9.32
N TRP A 307 4.45 -4.97 -10.37
CA TRP A 307 4.87 -5.64 -11.62
C TRP A 307 5.85 -4.84 -12.46
N ALA A 308 5.83 -3.51 -12.35
CA ALA A 308 6.86 -2.66 -12.96
C ALA A 308 8.27 -3.03 -12.46
N HIS A 309 8.37 -3.59 -11.24
CA HIS A 309 9.60 -4.01 -10.60
C HIS A 309 9.89 -5.51 -10.74
N TYR A 310 9.04 -6.29 -11.41
CA TYR A 310 9.12 -7.76 -11.36
C TYR A 310 10.48 -8.34 -11.79
N LEU A 311 11.13 -7.72 -12.79
CA LEU A 311 12.48 -8.13 -13.21
C LEU A 311 13.56 -7.93 -12.14
N SER A 312 13.33 -7.00 -11.20
CA SER A 312 14.24 -6.66 -10.11
C SER A 312 14.12 -7.61 -8.92
N PHE A 313 12.99 -8.29 -8.77
CA PHE A 313 12.82 -9.27 -7.70
C PHE A 313 13.72 -10.49 -7.89
N HIS A 314 14.08 -11.09 -6.77
CA HIS A 314 14.80 -12.36 -6.75
C HIS A 314 13.99 -13.45 -7.47
N PRO A 315 14.55 -14.23 -8.40
CA PRO A 315 13.76 -15.20 -9.14
C PRO A 315 13.23 -16.33 -8.23
N GLY A 316 12.09 -16.91 -8.61
CA GLY A 316 11.50 -18.04 -7.90
C GLY A 316 10.65 -17.65 -6.69
N VAL A 317 10.48 -18.58 -5.75
CA VAL A 317 9.56 -18.46 -4.61
C VAL A 317 9.86 -17.23 -3.76
N ALA A 318 11.13 -16.99 -3.47
CA ALA A 318 11.59 -15.85 -2.68
C ALA A 318 11.10 -14.49 -3.21
N GLY A 319 11.24 -14.20 -4.51
CA GLY A 319 10.74 -12.93 -5.04
C GLY A 319 9.21 -12.88 -5.15
N ARG A 320 8.54 -14.02 -5.36
CA ARG A 320 7.07 -14.07 -5.31
C ARG A 320 6.56 -13.77 -3.90
N ASP A 321 7.24 -14.29 -2.87
CA ASP A 321 6.96 -13.98 -1.47
C ASP A 321 7.21 -12.49 -1.19
N ASP A 322 8.32 -11.91 -1.66
CA ASP A 322 8.58 -10.47 -1.51
C ASP A 322 7.49 -9.60 -2.15
N MET A 323 7.03 -9.96 -3.36
CA MET A 323 5.95 -9.25 -4.03
C MET A 323 4.64 -9.35 -3.24
N MET A 324 4.32 -10.54 -2.71
CA MET A 324 3.18 -10.73 -1.83
C MET A 324 3.30 -9.88 -0.56
N LEU A 325 4.50 -9.81 0.04
CA LEU A 325 4.75 -9.02 1.25
C LEU A 325 4.46 -7.53 1.05
N CYS A 326 4.73 -7.00 -0.16
CA CYS A 326 4.43 -5.62 -0.49
C CYS A 326 2.94 -5.28 -0.27
N GLY A 327 2.03 -6.21 -0.58
CA GLY A 327 0.60 -6.01 -0.32
C GLY A 327 0.11 -6.59 1.02
N LEU A 328 0.73 -7.64 1.57
CA LEU A 328 0.38 -8.12 2.90
C LEU A 328 0.62 -7.04 3.96
N THR A 329 1.72 -6.30 3.85
CA THR A 329 2.03 -5.20 4.77
C THR A 329 1.01 -4.06 4.67
N ASN A 330 0.48 -3.80 3.47
CA ASN A 330 -0.62 -2.86 3.25
C ASN A 330 -1.89 -3.32 3.98
N ASP A 331 -2.27 -4.59 3.84
CA ASP A 331 -3.52 -5.11 4.39
C ASP A 331 -3.55 -5.17 5.92
N TRP A 332 -2.40 -5.04 6.59
CA TRP A 332 -2.38 -4.96 8.06
C TRP A 332 -3.16 -3.75 8.56
N VAL A 333 -3.11 -2.60 7.88
CA VAL A 333 -3.88 -1.41 8.30
C VAL A 333 -5.34 -1.43 7.80
N ASP A 334 -5.67 -2.42 6.97
CA ASP A 334 -6.93 -2.54 6.24
C ASP A 334 -7.81 -3.69 6.74
N LEU A 335 -7.45 -4.39 7.82
CA LEU A 335 -8.20 -5.55 8.32
C LEU A 335 -9.71 -5.29 8.57
N GLY A 336 -10.06 -4.18 9.22
CA GLY A 336 -11.46 -3.81 9.41
C GLY A 336 -12.17 -3.34 8.13
N PRO A 337 -11.57 -2.42 7.36
CA PRO A 337 -12.08 -2.04 6.05
C PRO A 337 -12.28 -3.21 5.07
N ASP A 338 -11.38 -4.20 5.10
CA ASP A 338 -11.45 -5.43 4.32
C ASP A 338 -12.75 -6.18 4.61
N LEU A 339 -13.04 -6.42 5.89
CA LEU A 339 -14.28 -7.06 6.34
C LEU A 339 -15.51 -6.23 5.95
N ARG A 340 -15.41 -4.90 6.08
CA ARG A 340 -16.47 -3.99 5.68
C ARG A 340 -16.76 -4.06 4.18
N ASN A 341 -15.74 -4.17 3.34
CA ASN A 341 -15.91 -4.13 1.89
C ASN A 341 -16.05 -5.53 1.27
N GLY A 342 -15.82 -6.58 2.06
CA GLY A 342 -15.79 -7.96 1.58
C GLY A 342 -14.72 -8.15 0.50
N GLU A 343 -13.59 -7.45 0.59
CA GLU A 343 -12.55 -7.36 -0.45
C GLU A 343 -12.10 -8.73 -0.95
N CYS A 344 -11.76 -8.84 -2.23
CA CYS A 344 -11.51 -10.12 -2.90
C CYS A 344 -10.31 -10.89 -2.32
N ASN A 345 -9.42 -10.24 -1.58
CA ASN A 345 -8.21 -10.88 -1.07
C ASN A 345 -7.64 -10.17 0.17
N GLN A 346 -8.24 -10.50 1.31
CA GLN A 346 -7.92 -9.94 2.61
C GLN A 346 -6.74 -10.73 3.21
N SER A 347 -5.51 -10.22 3.09
CA SER A 347 -4.31 -11.05 3.34
C SER A 347 -4.24 -11.63 4.75
N VAL A 348 -4.49 -10.78 5.75
CA VAL A 348 -4.45 -11.21 7.16
C VAL A 348 -5.50 -12.28 7.43
N LEU A 349 -6.71 -12.14 6.86
CA LEU A 349 -7.80 -13.10 7.03
C LEU A 349 -7.55 -14.41 6.28
N ALA A 350 -6.91 -14.36 5.11
CA ALA A 350 -6.45 -15.56 4.42
C ALA A 350 -5.44 -16.33 5.29
N MET A 351 -4.47 -15.62 5.88
CA MET A 351 -3.43 -16.20 6.72
C MET A 351 -3.94 -16.71 8.08
N THR A 352 -5.02 -16.14 8.63
CA THR A 352 -5.68 -16.66 9.84
C THR A 352 -6.80 -17.65 9.55
N ARG A 353 -7.11 -17.89 8.27
CA ARG A 353 -8.25 -18.73 7.81
C ARG A 353 -9.59 -18.22 8.33
N GLY A 354 -9.78 -16.92 8.34
CA GLY A 354 -11.00 -16.24 8.78
C GLY A 354 -11.12 -16.06 10.30
N SER A 355 -10.05 -16.28 11.07
CA SER A 355 -10.06 -16.02 12.52
C SER A 355 -9.58 -14.60 12.83
N VAL A 356 -10.35 -13.87 13.63
CA VAL A 356 -9.99 -12.54 14.16
C VAL A 356 -9.85 -12.57 15.69
N THR A 357 -9.62 -13.74 16.28
CA THR A 357 -9.19 -13.79 17.69
C THR A 357 -7.84 -13.09 17.83
N THR A 358 -7.59 -12.43 18.96
CA THR A 358 -6.30 -11.80 19.26
C THR A 358 -5.16 -12.82 19.15
N SER A 359 -5.39 -14.07 19.56
CA SER A 359 -4.41 -15.14 19.46
C SER A 359 -4.00 -15.49 18.02
N ALA A 360 -4.98 -15.61 17.11
CA ALA A 360 -4.75 -15.89 15.70
C ALA A 360 -4.09 -14.71 14.99
N LEU A 361 -4.53 -13.49 15.29
CA LEU A 361 -3.93 -12.27 14.75
C LEU A 361 -2.48 -12.11 15.21
N LEU A 362 -2.17 -12.38 16.49
CA LEU A 362 -0.79 -12.37 16.99
C LEU A 362 0.07 -13.44 16.32
N GLU A 363 -0.48 -14.63 16.07
CA GLU A 363 0.22 -15.72 15.37
C GLU A 363 0.55 -15.35 13.91
N CYS A 364 -0.39 -14.68 13.23
CA CYS A 364 -0.22 -14.13 11.89
C CYS A 364 0.78 -12.97 11.86
N TYR A 365 0.73 -12.08 12.87
CA TYR A 365 1.65 -10.96 13.00
C TYR A 365 3.09 -11.42 13.15
N GLU A 366 3.33 -12.36 14.07
CA GLU A 366 4.65 -12.95 14.29
C GLU A 366 5.24 -13.51 12.98
N ARG A 367 4.45 -14.25 12.21
CA ARG A 367 4.89 -14.81 10.91
C ARG A 367 5.07 -13.76 9.83
N SER A 368 4.25 -12.72 9.82
CA SER A 368 4.43 -11.56 8.92
C SER A 368 5.79 -10.91 9.18
N VAL A 369 6.13 -10.69 10.46
CA VAL A 369 7.45 -10.17 10.86
C VAL A 369 8.57 -11.13 10.48
N TRP A 370 8.41 -12.45 10.61
CA TRP A 370 9.43 -13.42 10.17
C TRP A 370 9.68 -13.37 8.66
N MET A 371 8.63 -13.17 7.87
CA MET A 371 8.76 -13.01 6.42
C MET A 371 9.44 -11.69 6.06
N LEU A 372 9.16 -10.58 6.76
CA LEU A 372 9.91 -9.33 6.63
C LEU A 372 11.39 -9.54 6.96
N ASN A 373 11.69 -10.22 8.06
CA ASN A 373 13.04 -10.57 8.48
C ASN A 373 13.78 -11.47 7.47
N SER A 374 13.08 -12.17 6.56
CA SER A 374 13.69 -12.96 5.48
C SER A 374 14.41 -12.13 4.42
N GLN A 375 14.08 -10.84 4.34
CA GLN A 375 14.73 -9.89 3.46
C GLN A 375 16.05 -9.36 4.05
N LEU A 376 16.38 -9.75 5.28
CA LEU A 376 17.52 -9.26 6.05
C LEU A 376 18.57 -10.35 6.28
N THR A 377 19.82 -9.91 6.29
CA THR A 377 20.99 -10.64 6.80
C THR A 377 20.88 -10.84 8.32
N PRO A 378 21.59 -11.82 8.92
CA PRO A 378 21.56 -12.04 10.37
C PRO A 378 21.90 -10.82 11.23
N ASP A 379 22.70 -9.88 10.74
CA ASP A 379 23.05 -8.62 11.40
C ASP A 379 22.02 -7.49 11.16
N GLY A 380 20.92 -7.77 10.48
CA GLY A 380 19.79 -6.85 10.30
C GLY A 380 19.93 -5.89 9.10
N ARG A 381 20.88 -6.14 8.19
CA ARG A 381 21.03 -5.37 6.95
C ARG A 381 20.21 -5.97 5.82
N VAL A 382 19.72 -5.15 4.91
CA VAL A 382 19.00 -5.62 3.71
C VAL A 382 19.90 -6.53 2.88
N ARG A 383 19.41 -7.71 2.49
CA ARG A 383 20.14 -8.62 1.61
C ARG A 383 20.23 -8.01 0.21
N PRO A 384 21.43 -7.89 -0.39
CA PRO A 384 21.58 -7.26 -1.72
C PRO A 384 20.68 -7.88 -2.79
N GLU A 385 20.54 -9.21 -2.80
CA GLU A 385 19.71 -9.92 -3.77
C GLU A 385 18.20 -9.80 -3.54
N ARG A 386 17.78 -9.30 -2.36
CA ARG A 386 16.39 -9.04 -1.99
C ARG A 386 16.11 -7.53 -1.86
N PHE A 387 17.05 -6.67 -2.25
CA PHE A 387 17.00 -5.23 -2.00
C PHE A 387 15.72 -4.60 -2.54
N THR A 388 15.41 -4.80 -3.82
CA THR A 388 14.19 -4.25 -4.42
C THR A 388 12.93 -4.74 -3.71
N GLY A 389 12.83 -6.04 -3.39
CA GLY A 389 11.67 -6.58 -2.69
C GLY A 389 11.48 -6.00 -1.30
N CYS A 390 12.60 -5.82 -0.58
CA CYS A 390 12.61 -5.14 0.72
C CYS A 390 12.17 -3.67 0.56
N MET A 391 12.77 -2.92 -0.36
CA MET A 391 12.48 -1.50 -0.54
C MET A 391 11.06 -1.24 -1.02
N THR A 392 10.48 -2.11 -1.85
CA THR A 392 9.06 -2.02 -2.19
C THR A 392 8.19 -2.24 -0.96
N THR A 393 8.50 -3.23 -0.12
CA THR A 393 7.74 -3.53 1.11
C THR A 393 7.84 -2.40 2.15
N ILE A 394 9.06 -1.90 2.39
CA ILE A 394 9.33 -0.76 3.28
C ILE A 394 8.71 0.52 2.72
N GLY A 395 8.75 0.70 1.40
CA GLY A 395 8.09 1.76 0.69
C GLY A 395 6.59 1.78 0.93
N THR A 396 5.91 0.63 0.85
CA THR A 396 4.48 0.50 1.18
C THR A 396 4.22 0.96 2.62
N CYS A 397 5.06 0.56 3.58
CA CYS A 397 4.91 0.96 4.97
C CYS A 397 4.99 2.50 5.15
N MET A 398 5.93 3.15 4.45
CA MET A 398 6.06 4.62 4.45
C MET A 398 4.87 5.30 3.76
N TRP A 399 4.39 4.72 2.66
CA TRP A 399 3.21 5.18 1.94
C TRP A 399 1.97 5.13 2.82
N GLU A 400 1.74 4.03 3.53
CA GLU A 400 0.59 3.86 4.43
C GLU A 400 0.57 4.86 5.58
N MET A 401 1.73 5.24 6.13
CA MET A 401 1.79 6.32 7.12
C MET A 401 1.29 7.66 6.58
N SER A 402 1.41 7.89 5.28
CA SER A 402 0.90 9.08 4.60
C SER A 402 -0.51 8.89 4.03
N ASN A 403 -1.08 7.71 4.09
CA ASN A 403 -2.30 7.41 3.36
C ASN A 403 -3.53 7.93 4.11
N HIS A 404 -4.09 9.08 3.69
CA HIS A 404 -5.31 9.63 4.30
C HIS A 404 -6.56 8.75 4.13
N ARG A 405 -6.50 7.70 3.29
CA ARG A 405 -7.52 6.65 3.24
C ARG A 405 -7.59 5.88 4.56
N HIS A 406 -6.52 5.84 5.34
CA HIS A 406 -6.47 5.14 6.62
C HIS A 406 -5.98 6.10 7.69
N ASP A 407 -6.79 6.33 8.72
CA ASP A 407 -6.33 7.13 9.85
C ASP A 407 -5.51 6.25 10.81
N ILE A 408 -4.34 5.81 10.34
CA ILE A 408 -3.53 4.79 11.00
C ILE A 408 -3.17 5.17 12.43
N TRP A 409 -3.00 6.46 12.74
CA TRP A 409 -2.66 6.91 14.07
C TRP A 409 -3.85 6.81 15.03
N ARG A 410 -5.08 6.97 14.54
CA ARG A 410 -6.28 6.70 15.34
C ARG A 410 -6.48 5.20 15.56
N TYR A 411 -6.24 4.38 14.54
CA TYR A 411 -6.21 2.93 14.73
C TYR A 411 -5.17 2.53 15.78
N TYR A 412 -3.98 3.12 15.70
CA TYR A 412 -2.93 2.93 16.70
C TYR A 412 -3.44 3.28 18.11
N VAL A 413 -4.09 4.43 18.30
CA VAL A 413 -4.69 4.81 19.61
C VAL A 413 -5.67 3.74 20.12
N ILE A 414 -6.51 3.19 19.25
CA ILE A 414 -7.51 2.18 19.61
C ILE A 414 -6.83 0.87 20.04
N GLY A 415 -5.82 0.43 19.30
CA GLY A 415 -5.13 -0.84 19.54
C GLY A 415 -3.91 -0.76 20.43
N ILE A 416 -3.51 0.41 20.94
CA ILE A 416 -2.16 0.65 21.48
C ILE A 416 -1.73 -0.33 22.58
N ASP A 417 -2.67 -0.73 23.44
CA ASP A 417 -2.40 -1.66 24.55
C ASP A 417 -1.93 -3.03 24.05
N SER A 418 -2.28 -3.41 22.81
CA SER A 418 -1.91 -4.68 22.20
C SER A 418 -0.45 -4.74 21.73
N CYS A 419 0.27 -3.60 21.71
CA CYS A 419 1.70 -3.58 21.42
C CYS A 419 2.47 -4.50 22.38
N ALA A 420 2.09 -4.52 23.66
CA ALA A 420 2.74 -5.36 24.67
C ALA A 420 2.64 -6.85 24.30
N GLU A 421 1.44 -7.31 23.92
CA GLU A 421 1.19 -8.69 23.51
C GLU A 421 2.01 -9.09 22.28
N ALA A 422 2.14 -8.18 21.30
CA ALA A 422 2.98 -8.40 20.13
C ALA A 422 4.46 -8.53 20.51
N THR A 423 4.96 -7.69 21.41
CA THR A 423 6.38 -7.73 21.84
C THR A 423 6.77 -8.94 22.69
N GLU A 424 5.80 -9.68 23.22
CA GLU A 424 6.03 -10.96 23.92
C GLU A 424 6.30 -12.13 22.95
N ARG A 425 6.05 -11.93 21.64
CA ARG A 425 6.31 -12.92 20.58
C ARG A 425 7.79 -12.98 20.21
N ASP A 426 8.20 -14.06 19.54
CA ASP A 426 9.59 -14.20 19.06
C ASP A 426 9.77 -13.48 17.72
N LEU A 427 9.76 -12.15 17.74
CA LEU A 427 9.73 -11.31 16.52
C LEU A 427 11.05 -11.26 15.73
N TYR A 428 12.10 -11.98 16.15
CA TYR A 428 13.43 -11.90 15.54
C TYR A 428 13.80 -13.11 14.68
N ARG A 429 12.92 -14.11 14.54
CA ARG A 429 13.15 -15.18 13.57
C ARG A 429 12.94 -14.70 12.15
N SER A 430 13.44 -15.50 11.21
CA SER A 430 13.27 -15.32 9.78
C SER A 430 12.60 -16.55 9.17
N GLY A 431 11.86 -16.40 8.08
CA GLY A 431 11.27 -17.52 7.33
C GLY A 431 10.45 -17.06 6.13
N LEU A 432 10.46 -17.83 5.05
CA LEU A 432 9.57 -17.61 3.90
C LEU A 432 8.14 -18.05 4.22
N LEU A 433 7.18 -17.73 3.35
CA LEU A 433 5.77 -18.08 3.54
C LEU A 433 5.58 -19.59 3.76
N ALA A 434 6.33 -20.42 3.03
CA ALA A 434 6.28 -21.87 3.14
C ALA A 434 6.92 -22.44 4.42
N ASP A 435 7.83 -21.68 5.06
CA ASP A 435 8.40 -22.03 6.35
C ASP A 435 7.42 -21.71 7.49
N CYS A 436 6.66 -20.63 7.32
CA CYS A 436 5.69 -20.12 8.28
C CYS A 436 4.34 -20.84 8.23
N TYR A 437 3.97 -21.42 7.08
CA TYR A 437 2.65 -22.01 6.86
C TYR A 437 2.71 -23.30 6.03
N ALA A 438 1.86 -24.26 6.39
CA ALA A 438 1.49 -25.36 5.51
C ALA A 438 0.73 -24.87 4.27
N GLU A 439 0.54 -25.75 3.29
CA GLU A 439 -0.22 -25.46 2.06
C GLU A 439 -1.66 -25.01 2.35
N ASP A 440 -2.27 -25.53 3.41
CA ASP A 440 -3.63 -25.20 3.88
C ASP A 440 -3.67 -24.04 4.89
N PHE A 441 -2.61 -23.22 4.94
CA PHE A 441 -2.42 -22.16 5.93
C PHE A 441 -2.39 -22.64 7.39
N THR A 442 -2.16 -23.93 7.67
CA THR A 442 -1.87 -24.35 9.04
C THR A 442 -0.54 -23.72 9.47
N PRO A 443 -0.51 -22.92 10.55
CA PRO A 443 0.70 -22.24 11.00
C PRO A 443 1.79 -23.24 11.40
N ARG A 444 3.05 -22.94 11.05
CA ARG A 444 4.23 -23.74 11.34
C ARG A 444 5.30 -22.90 12.04
N LEU A 445 6.17 -23.59 12.76
CA LEU A 445 7.42 -23.02 13.23
C LEU A 445 8.49 -23.29 12.16
N PRO A 446 9.16 -22.25 11.65
CA PRO A 446 10.29 -22.43 10.75
C PRO A 446 11.39 -23.29 11.41
N VAL A 447 11.94 -24.24 10.64
CA VAL A 447 12.97 -25.17 11.13
C VAL A 447 14.35 -24.72 10.63
N GLY A 448 15.29 -24.54 11.55
CA GLY A 448 16.67 -24.20 11.21
C GLY A 448 16.86 -22.77 10.69
N THR A 449 15.91 -21.87 10.95
CA THR A 449 16.01 -20.49 10.50
C THR A 449 16.86 -19.63 11.42
N GLU A 450 17.49 -18.62 10.83
CA GLU A 450 18.35 -17.68 11.52
C GLU A 450 17.50 -16.72 12.37
N SER A 451 17.96 -16.44 13.59
CA SER A 451 17.47 -15.32 14.38
C SER A 451 18.32 -14.08 14.06
N LEU A 452 17.67 -12.95 13.90
CA LEU A 452 18.33 -11.67 13.72
C LEU A 452 19.00 -11.22 15.01
N ALA A 453 20.25 -10.81 14.91
CA ALA A 453 21.04 -10.19 15.97
C ALA A 453 21.09 -8.67 15.76
N VAL A 454 19.95 -8.00 15.96
CA VAL A 454 19.83 -6.56 15.75
C VAL A 454 20.59 -5.81 16.85
N SER A 455 21.74 -5.24 16.49
CA SER A 455 22.53 -4.40 17.39
C SER A 455 21.85 -3.06 17.60
N ARG A 456 21.67 -2.67 18.87
CA ARG A 456 21.00 -1.41 19.25
C ARG A 456 21.87 -0.53 20.12
N ARG A 457 21.67 0.78 20.02
CA ARG A 457 22.29 1.78 20.90
C ARG A 457 21.29 2.88 21.27
N PRO A 458 21.49 3.57 22.41
CA PRO A 458 20.66 4.71 22.77
C PRO A 458 20.81 5.85 21.75
N LEU A 459 19.68 6.39 21.30
CA LEU A 459 19.57 7.62 20.52
C LEU A 459 18.85 8.69 21.37
N PRO A 460 19.49 9.82 21.68
CA PRO A 460 18.84 10.92 22.39
C PRO A 460 17.72 11.54 21.58
N TYR A 461 16.65 11.96 22.23
CA TYR A 461 15.55 12.68 21.61
C TYR A 461 15.06 13.85 22.46
N GLU A 462 14.50 14.85 21.79
CA GLU A 462 13.83 15.99 22.39
C GLU A 462 12.65 16.41 21.49
N VAL A 463 11.44 16.46 22.05
CA VAL A 463 10.23 16.81 21.29
C VAL A 463 9.22 17.56 22.16
N LEU A 464 8.53 18.54 21.58
CA LEU A 464 7.47 19.31 22.24
C LEU A 464 6.12 18.71 21.84
N VAL A 465 5.38 18.15 22.79
CA VAL A 465 4.04 17.56 22.55
C VAL A 465 3.07 18.12 23.56
N GLY A 466 1.92 18.63 23.10
CA GLY A 466 0.92 19.23 23.98
C GLY A 466 1.42 20.45 24.80
N GLY A 467 2.48 21.11 24.35
CA GLY A 467 3.11 22.24 25.06
C GLY A 467 4.12 21.84 26.14
N GLU A 468 4.42 20.55 26.30
CA GLU A 468 5.41 20.02 27.23
C GLU A 468 6.61 19.42 26.49
N TRP A 469 7.82 19.65 27.00
CA TRP A 469 9.04 19.09 26.44
C TRP A 469 9.29 17.69 27.00
N HIS A 470 9.39 16.70 26.11
CA HIS A 470 9.80 15.34 26.41
C HIS A 470 11.24 15.15 25.95
N ARG A 471 12.12 14.73 26.86
CA ARG A 471 13.55 14.49 26.60
C ARG A 471 13.94 13.14 27.17
N GLY A 472 14.70 12.37 26.40
CA GLY A 472 15.14 11.05 26.83
C GLY A 472 16.04 10.37 25.82
N GLU A 473 16.16 9.06 25.96
CA GLU A 473 16.88 8.20 25.03
C GLU A 473 16.00 7.03 24.60
N VAL A 474 16.15 6.59 23.36
CA VAL A 474 15.45 5.43 22.81
C VAL A 474 16.46 4.45 22.21
N ALA A 475 16.37 3.18 22.58
CA ALA A 475 17.25 2.15 22.03
C ALA A 475 16.76 1.77 20.62
N LEU A 476 17.55 2.10 19.61
CA LEU A 476 17.25 1.83 18.20
C LEU A 476 18.42 1.10 17.53
N SER A 477 18.16 0.47 16.40
CA SER A 477 19.19 -0.21 15.61
C SER A 477 20.35 0.74 15.26
N VAL A 478 21.58 0.22 15.32
CA VAL A 478 22.80 1.00 15.02
C VAL A 478 22.73 1.69 13.65
N PRO A 479 22.29 1.05 12.55
CA PRO A 479 22.19 1.73 11.26
C PRO A 479 21.27 2.95 11.27
N LEU A 480 20.16 2.89 12.01
CA LEU A 480 19.25 4.03 12.15
C LEU A 480 19.90 5.17 12.94
N CYS A 481 20.55 4.86 14.06
CA CYS A 481 21.25 5.87 14.85
C CYS A 481 22.39 6.54 14.06
N ASP A 482 23.19 5.74 13.34
CA ASP A 482 24.30 6.24 12.51
C ASP A 482 23.78 7.16 11.40
N ALA A 483 22.65 6.82 10.77
CA ALA A 483 22.04 7.64 9.73
C ALA A 483 21.52 8.98 10.27
N VAL A 484 20.93 9.00 11.46
CA VAL A 484 20.49 10.25 12.10
C VAL A 484 21.68 11.14 12.46
N GLU A 485 22.72 10.57 13.08
CA GLU A 485 23.92 11.32 13.47
C GLU A 485 24.72 11.84 12.28
N ALA A 486 24.73 11.09 11.17
CA ALA A 486 25.33 11.52 9.90
C ALA A 486 24.47 12.52 9.11
N GLY A 487 23.23 12.78 9.53
CA GLY A 487 22.29 13.65 8.83
C GLY A 487 21.71 13.04 7.55
N VAL A 488 21.80 11.72 7.37
CA VAL A 488 21.20 10.98 6.25
C VAL A 488 19.68 10.88 6.40
N LEU A 489 19.20 10.70 7.64
CA LEU A 489 17.77 10.71 7.96
C LEU A 489 17.51 11.78 9.03
N ALA A 490 16.53 12.65 8.79
CA ALA A 490 16.18 13.68 9.75
C ALA A 490 15.63 13.08 11.06
N MET A 491 16.07 13.60 12.21
CA MET A 491 15.57 13.17 13.52
C MET A 491 14.05 13.39 13.67
N SER A 492 13.49 14.41 13.01
CA SER A 492 12.05 14.68 12.96
C SER A 492 11.25 13.48 12.43
N VAL A 493 11.79 12.74 11.45
CA VAL A 493 11.16 11.53 10.92
C VAL A 493 11.11 10.44 11.98
N VAL A 494 12.21 10.22 12.72
CA VAL A 494 12.25 9.26 13.83
C VAL A 494 11.31 9.68 14.97
N LEU A 495 11.21 10.98 15.24
CA LEU A 495 10.28 11.51 16.25
C LEU A 495 8.83 11.20 15.90
N TYR A 496 8.40 11.57 14.68
CA TYR A 496 7.04 11.36 14.20
C TYR A 496 6.68 9.89 14.10
N SER A 497 7.55 9.10 13.47
CA SER A 497 7.27 7.72 13.08
C SER A 497 7.52 6.69 14.19
N TYR A 498 8.22 7.04 15.28
CA TYR A 498 8.54 6.07 16.34
C TYR A 498 8.46 6.64 17.76
N VAL A 499 9.15 7.76 18.05
CA VAL A 499 9.27 8.25 19.44
C VAL A 499 7.93 8.73 19.99
N VAL A 500 7.20 9.56 19.24
CA VAL A 500 5.91 10.11 19.70
C VAL A 500 4.85 9.02 19.87
N PRO A 501 4.69 8.05 18.96
CA PRO A 501 3.87 6.86 19.20
C PRO A 501 4.28 6.09 20.47
N LYS A 502 5.59 5.92 20.71
CA LYS A 502 6.11 5.28 21.92
C LYS A 502 5.77 6.07 23.19
N LEU A 503 5.87 7.40 23.18
CA LEU A 503 5.47 8.24 24.32
C LEU A 503 4.00 8.05 24.68
N LEU A 504 3.13 7.90 23.67
CA LEU A 504 1.71 7.61 23.90
C LEU A 504 1.55 6.23 24.55
N ARG A 505 2.21 5.21 24.01
CA ARG A 505 2.14 3.83 24.53
C ARG A 505 2.61 3.75 25.99
N ASP A 506 3.67 4.45 26.30
CA ASP A 506 4.27 4.45 27.64
C ASP A 506 3.48 5.36 28.62
N GLY A 507 2.45 6.06 28.13
CA GLY A 507 1.56 6.90 28.93
C GLY A 507 2.16 8.25 29.31
N GLU A 508 3.22 8.67 28.64
CA GLU A 508 3.92 9.94 28.88
C GLU A 508 3.18 11.13 28.26
N ILE A 509 2.39 10.89 27.20
CA ILE A 509 1.52 11.89 26.58
C ILE A 509 0.08 11.40 26.54
N THR A 510 -0.86 12.34 26.40
CA THR A 510 -2.29 12.03 26.29
C THR A 510 -2.68 11.77 24.83
N VAL A 511 -3.77 11.03 24.62
CA VAL A 511 -4.35 10.79 23.28
C VAL A 511 -4.62 12.10 22.53
N PRO A 512 -5.27 13.13 23.12
CA PRO A 512 -5.49 14.40 22.41
C PRO A 512 -4.18 15.11 22.01
N ALA A 513 -3.16 15.07 22.88
CA ALA A 513 -1.86 15.68 22.58
C ALA A 513 -1.14 14.94 21.45
N PHE A 514 -1.18 13.60 21.46
CA PHE A 514 -0.65 12.75 20.38
C PHE A 514 -1.34 13.05 19.05
N LEU A 515 -2.68 12.96 19.02
CA LEU A 515 -3.45 13.19 17.79
C LEU A 515 -3.17 14.60 17.26
N SER A 516 -3.24 15.63 18.11
CA SER A 516 -2.93 17.00 17.69
C SER A 516 -1.53 17.15 17.11
N TYR A 517 -0.53 16.41 17.63
CA TYR A 517 0.84 16.45 17.13
C TYR A 517 0.97 15.79 15.75
N VAL A 518 0.52 14.53 15.62
CA VAL A 518 0.63 13.82 14.33
C VAL A 518 -0.13 14.53 13.22
N ASP A 519 -1.22 15.19 13.61
CA ASP A 519 -2.11 15.97 12.78
C ASP A 519 -1.46 17.30 12.31
N SER A 520 -0.67 17.97 13.15
CA SER A 520 0.03 19.21 12.79
C SER A 520 1.31 18.96 12.01
N GLU A 521 2.01 17.87 12.32
CA GLU A 521 3.31 17.55 11.73
C GLU A 521 3.19 16.74 10.42
N TYR A 522 2.00 16.24 10.06
CA TYR A 522 1.78 15.35 8.92
C TYR A 522 2.52 15.79 7.64
N CYS A 523 2.22 16.98 7.10
CA CYS A 523 2.85 17.43 5.84
C CYS A 523 4.33 17.78 6.04
N GLY A 524 4.73 18.24 7.23
CA GLY A 524 6.12 18.55 7.55
C GLY A 524 6.98 17.29 7.56
N ASN A 525 6.50 16.23 8.21
CA ASN A 525 7.15 14.93 8.26
C ASN A 525 7.40 14.36 6.85
N PHE A 526 6.37 14.32 5.99
CA PHE A 526 6.54 13.74 4.66
C PHE A 526 7.36 14.62 3.72
N ALA A 527 7.39 15.94 3.92
CA ALA A 527 8.35 16.80 3.26
C ALA A 527 9.80 16.46 3.66
N GLU A 528 10.07 16.23 4.96
CA GLU A 528 11.39 15.84 5.45
C GLU A 528 11.83 14.44 4.98
N VAL A 529 10.90 13.48 4.87
CA VAL A 529 11.16 12.17 4.27
C VAL A 529 11.63 12.34 2.82
N MET A 530 10.88 13.11 2.02
CA MET A 530 11.25 13.35 0.61
C MET A 530 12.59 14.07 0.50
N ARG A 531 12.81 15.14 1.27
CA ARG A 531 14.09 15.87 1.25
C ARG A 531 15.27 14.98 1.61
N SER A 532 15.16 14.18 2.66
CA SER A 532 16.22 13.25 3.08
C SER A 532 16.52 12.22 1.98
N ALA A 533 15.48 11.71 1.31
CA ALA A 533 15.63 10.76 0.20
C ALA A 533 16.34 11.38 -1.02
N TYR A 534 15.94 12.58 -1.42
CA TYR A 534 16.58 13.26 -2.54
C TYR A 534 18.00 13.74 -2.21
N ALA A 535 18.24 14.24 -0.99
CA ALA A 535 19.56 14.70 -0.57
C ALA A 535 20.58 13.56 -0.51
N SER A 536 20.14 12.34 -0.16
CA SER A 536 20.96 11.13 -0.22
C SER A 536 21.07 10.52 -1.63
N GLY A 537 20.22 10.94 -2.57
CA GLY A 537 20.13 10.31 -3.89
C GLY A 537 19.60 8.88 -3.83
N PHE A 538 18.79 8.54 -2.81
CA PHE A 538 18.24 7.21 -2.57
C PHE A 538 19.33 6.13 -2.40
N ASP A 539 20.46 6.50 -1.80
CA ASP A 539 21.59 5.61 -1.62
C ASP A 539 21.35 4.48 -0.59
N ASP A 540 22.24 3.49 -0.58
CA ASP A 540 22.14 2.33 0.31
C ASP A 540 22.05 2.73 1.81
N PRO A 541 22.85 3.69 2.33
CA PRO A 541 22.69 4.20 3.69
C PRO A 541 21.30 4.72 4.01
N TYR A 542 20.71 5.54 3.14
CA TYR A 542 19.35 6.06 3.35
C TYR A 542 18.31 4.94 3.32
N CYS A 543 18.36 4.09 2.30
CA CYS A 543 17.47 2.93 2.16
C CYS A 543 17.53 2.00 3.39
N GLN A 544 18.74 1.73 3.90
CA GLN A 544 18.93 0.94 5.12
C GLN A 544 18.36 1.65 6.36
N ALA A 545 18.50 2.97 6.47
CA ALA A 545 17.95 3.73 7.60
C ALA A 545 16.42 3.69 7.64
N VAL A 546 15.77 3.88 6.49
CA VAL A 546 14.30 3.80 6.37
C VAL A 546 13.81 2.39 6.68
N ALA A 547 14.48 1.36 6.14
CA ALA A 547 14.15 -0.02 6.45
C ALA A 547 14.27 -0.31 7.96
N SER A 548 15.37 0.12 8.58
CA SER A 548 15.57 0.00 10.01
C SER A 548 14.49 0.71 10.83
N LEU A 549 14.06 1.91 10.45
CA LEU A 549 12.98 2.63 11.13
C LEU A 549 11.66 1.87 11.05
N VAL A 550 11.26 1.44 9.86
CA VAL A 550 10.02 0.68 9.66
C VAL A 550 10.07 -0.65 10.43
N LEU A 551 11.20 -1.36 10.42
CA LEU A 551 11.34 -2.60 11.17
C LEU A 551 11.25 -2.39 12.69
N GLU A 552 11.74 -1.29 13.24
CA GLU A 552 11.52 -0.98 14.65
C GLU A 552 10.03 -0.78 14.98
N GLN A 553 9.22 -0.25 14.05
CA GLN A 553 7.76 -0.16 14.22
C GLN A 553 7.12 -1.55 14.25
N TRP A 554 7.53 -2.46 13.37
CA TRP A 554 7.09 -3.85 13.39
C TRP A 554 7.53 -4.59 14.66
N TRP A 555 8.80 -4.48 15.05
CA TRP A 555 9.29 -5.15 16.26
C TRP A 555 8.73 -4.56 17.56
N SER A 556 8.18 -3.35 17.53
CA SER A 556 7.52 -2.72 18.68
C SER A 556 6.01 -2.96 18.75
N GLY A 557 5.45 -3.71 17.80
CA GLY A 557 4.02 -4.04 17.76
C GLY A 557 3.12 -2.93 17.21
N MET A 558 3.67 -1.85 16.64
CA MET A 558 2.86 -0.72 16.17
C MET A 558 1.89 -1.13 15.05
N TYR A 559 2.37 -1.89 14.06
CA TYR A 559 1.52 -2.39 12.97
C TYR A 559 0.44 -3.37 13.47
N PHE A 560 0.72 -4.13 14.54
CA PHE A 560 -0.28 -4.99 15.15
C PHE A 560 -1.39 -4.16 15.80
N ALA A 561 -1.03 -3.13 16.57
CA ALA A 561 -1.98 -2.20 17.17
C ALA A 561 -2.80 -1.45 16.12
N ILE A 562 -2.18 -1.00 15.03
CA ILE A 562 -2.87 -0.37 13.90
C ILE A 562 -3.87 -1.35 13.28
N GLY A 563 -3.46 -2.58 12.97
CA GLY A 563 -4.36 -3.54 12.35
C GLY A 563 -5.52 -3.96 13.24
N LEU A 564 -5.24 -4.20 14.52
CA LEU A 564 -6.28 -4.48 15.51
C LEU A 564 -7.25 -3.31 15.66
N GLY A 565 -6.74 -2.09 15.72
CA GLY A 565 -7.55 -0.87 15.82
C GLY A 565 -8.41 -0.62 14.59
N SER A 566 -7.94 -1.00 13.40
CA SER A 566 -8.70 -0.86 12.15
C SER A 566 -10.02 -1.63 12.15
N LEU A 567 -10.15 -2.69 12.97
CA LEU A 567 -11.40 -3.47 13.13
C LEU A 567 -12.60 -2.62 13.54
N ILE A 568 -12.37 -1.41 14.07
CA ILE A 568 -13.44 -0.44 14.36
C ILE A 568 -14.29 -0.10 13.12
N GLU A 569 -13.75 -0.32 11.92
CA GLU A 569 -14.39 -0.08 10.63
C GLU A 569 -15.31 -1.20 10.16
N ALA A 570 -15.25 -2.40 10.76
CA ALA A 570 -16.01 -3.58 10.34
C ALA A 570 -17.50 -3.50 10.78
N GLN A 571 -18.19 -2.43 10.39
CA GLN A 571 -19.58 -2.17 10.74
C GLN A 571 -20.54 -2.84 9.75
N PRO A 572 -21.62 -3.48 10.24
CA PRO A 572 -22.58 -4.15 9.37
C PRO A 572 -23.46 -3.16 8.60
N GLY A 573 -23.89 -3.55 7.40
CA GLY A 573 -24.83 -2.76 6.59
C GLY A 573 -24.25 -1.49 5.97
N ALA A 574 -22.96 -1.24 6.17
CA ALA A 574 -22.26 -0.20 5.44
C ALA A 574 -21.88 -0.71 4.04
N ILE A 575 -22.07 0.17 3.06
CA ILE A 575 -21.64 -0.04 1.67
C ILE A 575 -20.14 0.29 1.58
N ALA A 576 -19.43 -0.32 0.63
CA ALA A 576 -18.04 0.00 0.29
C ALA A 576 -17.93 1.46 -0.18
N GLY A 577 -17.91 2.37 0.78
CA GLY A 577 -17.90 3.82 0.58
C GLY A 577 -16.51 4.37 0.31
N ASP A 578 -15.66 3.63 -0.39
CA ASP A 578 -14.41 4.16 -0.96
C ASP A 578 -14.72 5.05 -2.18
N ARG A 579 -15.94 4.94 -2.73
CA ARG A 579 -16.31 5.40 -4.08
C ARG A 579 -17.75 5.94 -4.15
N ALA A 580 -18.21 6.67 -3.13
CA ALA A 580 -19.53 7.30 -3.15
C ALA A 580 -19.60 8.33 -4.30
N TYR A 581 -20.19 7.94 -5.43
CA TYR A 581 -20.59 8.87 -6.47
C TYR A 581 -21.88 9.54 -6.00
N ASP A 582 -21.87 10.87 -5.90
CA ASP A 582 -23.08 11.62 -5.61
C ASP A 582 -24.02 11.49 -6.83
N THR A 583 -24.98 10.56 -6.76
CA THR A 583 -25.99 10.35 -7.81
C THR A 583 -26.95 11.55 -7.95
N ALA A 584 -26.75 12.64 -7.20
CA ALA A 584 -27.52 13.86 -7.33
C ALA A 584 -27.28 14.65 -8.65
N ALA A 585 -26.41 14.17 -9.54
CA ALA A 585 -26.12 14.80 -10.83
C ALA A 585 -26.47 13.92 -12.06
N GLU A 586 -27.62 13.25 -12.08
CA GLU A 586 -28.26 12.91 -13.36
C GLU A 586 -29.26 14.01 -13.76
N PRO A 587 -29.07 14.74 -14.88
CA PRO A 587 -30.22 15.33 -15.54
C PRO A 587 -31.04 14.16 -16.11
N ALA A 588 -32.26 14.01 -15.59
CA ALA A 588 -33.24 13.06 -16.09
C ALA A 588 -33.33 13.14 -17.62
N HIS A 589 -32.86 12.11 -18.32
CA HIS A 589 -33.13 11.94 -19.74
C HIS A 589 -34.37 11.05 -19.93
N PRO A 590 -35.29 11.45 -20.83
CA PRO A 590 -36.59 10.81 -20.96
C PRO A 590 -36.45 9.42 -21.60
N THR A 591 -37.19 8.47 -21.05
CA THR A 591 -37.38 7.13 -21.60
C THR A 591 -37.85 7.21 -23.07
N PRO A 592 -37.16 6.61 -24.04
CA PRO A 592 -37.72 6.43 -25.37
C PRO A 592 -38.75 5.31 -25.29
N SER A 593 -40.03 5.65 -25.45
CA SER A 593 -41.03 4.64 -25.80
C SER A 593 -40.87 4.31 -27.28
N TYR A 594 -40.65 3.04 -27.59
CA TYR A 594 -40.90 2.53 -28.93
C TYR A 594 -41.66 1.21 -28.85
N ARG A 595 -42.86 1.26 -29.45
CA ARG A 595 -43.42 0.14 -30.20
C ARG A 595 -42.55 -0.15 -31.41
#